data_AF-A0A3P3Y0Z4-F1
#
_entry.id   AF-A0A3P3Y0Z4-F1
#
_cell.length_a   1.000
_cell.length_b   1.000
_cell.length_c   1.000
_cell.angle_alpha   90.00
_cell.angle_beta   90.00
_cell.angle_gamma   90.00
#
_symmetry.space_group_name_H-M   'P 1'
#
loop_
_entity.id
_entity.type
_entity.pdbx_description
1 polymer ?
#
loop_
_entity_poly.entity_id
_entity_poly.type
_entity_poly.pdbx_seq_one_letter_code
_entity_poly.pdbx_strand_id
1 'polypeptide(L)'
;MTVGLQARRVVPAATLVFVAVLVCAMAGVDAVAGVEAESYVMPVVDTDNAREVQFQAWMSEHGKGYPTVDEYHKRLRIFSDNVDYIERTNAAGGPTRVKLNKYADLTLGEFKAANFRMPDHRRHKQA
;
A
#
# COMPACT_ATOMS: atom_id res chain seq x y z
N MET A 1 9.25 55.30 40.81
CA MET A 1 8.40 54.13 40.52
C MET A 1 7.59 54.47 39.29
N THR A 2 8.04 54.01 38.12
CA THR A 2 7.42 54.28 36.81
C THR A 2 7.41 52.98 36.02
N VAL A 3 6.23 52.52 35.60
CA VAL A 3 6.09 51.38 34.69
C VAL A 3 5.83 51.95 33.29
N GLY A 4 6.75 51.69 32.37
CA GLY A 4 6.69 52.08 30.97
C GLY A 4 6.40 50.88 30.07
N LEU A 5 5.35 51.03 29.26
CA LEU A 5 4.94 50.21 28.13
C LEU A 5 6.10 50.02 27.11
N GLN A 6 6.40 48.81 26.62
CA GLN A 6 7.11 48.67 25.33
C GLN A 6 6.78 47.37 24.55
N ALA A 7 6.16 47.60 23.39
CA ALA A 7 6.37 47.04 22.04
C ALA A 7 6.67 45.54 21.81
N ARG A 8 5.75 44.88 21.08
CA ARG A 8 5.96 43.61 20.37
C ARG A 8 7.01 43.78 19.26
N ARG A 9 8.06 42.95 19.25
CA ARG A 9 9.02 42.85 18.13
C ARG A 9 8.53 41.85 17.08
N VAL A 10 8.50 42.27 15.82
CA VAL A 10 8.22 41.46 14.64
C VAL A 10 9.50 40.71 14.25
N VAL A 11 9.44 39.38 14.11
CA VAL A 11 10.59 38.55 13.70
C VAL A 11 10.46 38.19 12.21
N PRO A 12 11.49 38.40 11.37
CA PRO A 12 11.39 38.28 9.91
C PRO A 12 11.27 36.81 9.43
N ALA A 13 10.44 36.58 8.40
CA ALA A 13 9.98 35.27 7.91
C ALA A 13 11.08 34.24 7.54
N ALA A 14 12.32 34.67 7.27
CA ALA A 14 13.44 33.75 7.01
C ALA A 14 13.88 32.93 8.24
N THR A 15 13.51 33.35 9.46
CA THR A 15 13.72 32.57 10.70
C THR A 15 12.70 31.45 10.89
N LEU A 16 11.55 31.48 10.22
CA LEU A 16 10.52 30.42 10.31
C LEU A 16 10.85 29.18 9.47
N VAL A 17 11.56 29.36 8.34
CA VAL A 17 11.89 28.25 7.44
C VAL A 17 13.03 27.38 7.99
N PHE A 18 13.97 27.95 8.75
CA PHE A 18 15.07 27.21 9.37
C PHE A 18 14.68 26.47 10.66
N VAL A 19 13.64 26.92 11.38
CA VAL A 19 13.10 26.20 12.55
C VAL A 19 12.33 24.94 12.12
N ALA A 20 11.75 24.93 10.93
CA ALA A 20 10.98 23.79 10.40
C ALA A 20 11.84 22.56 10.03
N VAL A 21 13.17 22.70 9.87
CA VAL A 21 14.06 21.60 9.47
C VAL A 21 14.73 20.89 10.67
N LEU A 22 14.65 21.44 11.89
CA LEU A 22 15.40 20.94 13.06
C LEU A 22 14.56 20.44 14.26
N VAL A 23 13.23 20.42 14.18
CA VAL A 23 12.41 19.69 15.18
C VAL A 23 12.39 18.18 14.90
N CYS A 24 12.92 17.73 13.76
CA CYS A 24 13.42 16.38 13.56
C CYS A 24 14.75 16.19 14.30
N ALA A 25 14.74 16.01 15.63
CA ALA A 25 15.72 15.21 16.38
C ALA A 25 15.58 15.43 17.90
N MET A 26 15.16 14.37 18.60
CA MET A 26 15.49 14.07 20.00
C MET A 26 14.81 14.91 21.09
N ALA A 27 13.82 14.29 21.73
CA ALA A 27 13.85 13.91 23.16
C ALA A 27 12.55 14.27 23.89
N GLY A 28 12.02 13.27 24.58
CA GLY A 28 11.21 13.49 25.78
C GLY A 28 9.73 13.67 25.52
N VAL A 29 9.00 12.57 25.64
CA VAL A 29 7.59 12.60 26.00
C VAL A 29 7.50 13.26 27.38
N ASP A 30 6.87 14.45 27.48
CA ASP A 30 6.23 14.94 28.70
C ASP A 30 5.12 15.94 28.34
N ALA A 31 3.89 15.54 28.71
CA ALA A 31 2.65 16.32 28.85
C ALA A 31 2.33 17.41 27.79
N VAL A 32 1.52 17.04 26.78
CA VAL A 32 0.65 18.01 26.09
C VAL A 32 -0.78 17.88 26.58
N ALA A 33 -1.19 18.84 27.40
CA ALA A 33 -2.59 19.18 27.61
C ALA A 33 -3.10 19.93 26.36
N GLY A 34 -4.20 19.45 25.78
CA GLY A 34 -5.01 20.21 24.82
C GLY A 34 -4.43 20.34 23.41
N VAL A 35 -4.58 19.30 22.59
CA VAL A 35 -4.65 19.44 21.14
C VAL A 35 -6.09 19.17 20.74
N GLU A 36 -6.79 20.15 20.20
CA GLU A 36 -8.09 19.94 19.57
C GLU A 36 -7.86 19.05 18.35
N ALA A 37 -8.21 17.78 18.50
CA ALA A 37 -8.11 16.77 17.47
C ALA A 37 -9.19 17.03 16.41
N GLU A 38 -8.95 17.95 15.48
CA GLU A 38 -9.58 17.82 14.17
C GLU A 38 -9.04 16.53 13.55
N SER A 39 -9.94 15.56 13.43
CA SER A 39 -9.69 14.13 13.27
C SER A 39 -8.67 13.80 12.17
N TYR A 40 -7.42 13.56 12.55
CA TYR A 40 -6.56 12.68 11.77
C TYR A 40 -7.06 11.24 11.98
N VAL A 41 -8.06 10.86 11.18
CA VAL A 41 -8.51 9.47 11.07
C VAL A 41 -7.38 8.73 10.37
N MET A 42 -6.50 8.11 11.17
CA MET A 42 -5.81 6.92 10.67
C MET A 42 -6.90 5.99 10.16
N PRO A 43 -6.88 5.53 8.89
CA PRO A 43 -7.89 4.62 8.42
C PRO A 43 -7.84 3.43 9.37
N VAL A 44 -8.95 3.21 10.07
CA VAL A 44 -9.18 2.00 10.83
C VAL A 44 -8.87 0.88 9.85
N VAL A 45 -7.79 0.13 10.09
CA VAL A 45 -7.52 -1.08 9.32
C VAL A 45 -8.62 -2.03 9.74
N ASP A 46 -9.74 -1.93 9.05
CA ASP A 46 -10.89 -2.78 9.26
C ASP A 46 -10.42 -4.21 9.01
N THR A 47 -10.66 -5.10 9.97
CA THR A 47 -10.25 -6.50 9.87
C THR A 47 -11.02 -7.24 8.76
N ASP A 48 -12.08 -6.65 8.21
CA ASP A 48 -12.75 -7.07 6.97
C ASP A 48 -11.90 -6.83 5.70
N ASN A 49 -10.77 -6.13 5.85
CA ASN A 49 -9.86 -5.69 4.80
C ASN A 49 -8.65 -6.62 4.60
N ALA A 50 -8.68 -7.86 5.13
CA ALA A 50 -7.52 -8.76 5.07
C ALA A 50 -7.07 -9.07 3.61
N ARG A 51 -8.03 -9.27 2.69
CA ARG A 51 -7.75 -9.48 1.27
C ARG A 51 -7.21 -8.23 0.59
N GLU A 52 -7.72 -7.06 0.95
CA GLU A 52 -7.22 -5.77 0.48
C GLU A 52 -5.77 -5.53 0.92
N VAL A 53 -5.45 -5.79 2.19
CA VAL A 53 -4.07 -5.65 2.71
C VAL A 53 -3.11 -6.60 1.97
N GLN A 54 -3.53 -7.85 1.75
CA GLN A 54 -2.76 -8.79 0.94
C GLN A 54 -2.60 -8.31 -0.51
N PHE A 55 -3.64 -7.74 -1.09
CA PHE A 55 -3.62 -7.22 -2.44
C PHE A 55 -2.67 -6.03 -2.58
N GLN A 56 -2.69 -5.09 -1.64
CA GLN A 56 -1.78 -3.94 -1.61
C GLN A 56 -0.32 -4.38 -1.46
N ALA A 57 -0.04 -5.36 -0.60
CA ALA A 57 1.30 -5.94 -0.45
C ALA A 57 1.76 -6.61 -1.76
N TRP A 58 0.90 -7.42 -2.38
CA TRP A 58 1.16 -8.06 -3.66
C TRP A 58 1.37 -7.04 -4.79
N MET A 59 0.59 -5.95 -4.82
CA MET A 59 0.76 -4.88 -5.79
C MET A 59 2.13 -4.23 -5.69
N SER A 60 2.57 -3.95 -4.46
CA SER A 60 3.90 -3.40 -4.18
C SER A 60 5.02 -4.34 -4.65
N GLU A 61 4.90 -5.64 -4.32
CA GLU A 61 5.88 -6.66 -4.73
C GLU A 61 6.00 -6.80 -6.26
N HIS A 62 4.88 -6.67 -6.97
CA HIS A 62 4.81 -6.87 -8.42
C HIS A 62 4.78 -5.58 -9.26
N GLY A 63 4.93 -4.41 -8.64
CA GLY A 63 4.93 -3.12 -9.33
C GLY A 63 3.61 -2.82 -10.06
N LYS A 64 2.47 -3.19 -9.46
CA LYS A 64 1.14 -3.00 -10.04
C LYS A 64 0.52 -1.69 -9.56
N GLY A 65 -0.18 -1.01 -10.44
CA GLY A 65 -0.98 0.18 -10.15
C GLY A 65 -2.19 0.25 -11.07
N TYR A 66 -3.29 0.82 -10.59
CA TYR A 66 -4.55 0.91 -11.33
C TYR A 66 -4.99 2.38 -11.42
N PRO A 67 -5.41 2.86 -12.61
CA PRO A 67 -5.65 4.27 -12.85
C PRO A 67 -6.97 4.80 -12.26
N THR A 68 -7.90 3.91 -11.94
CA THR A 68 -9.24 4.26 -11.44
C THR A 68 -9.63 3.38 -10.26
N VAL A 69 -10.49 3.90 -9.39
CA VAL A 69 -11.04 3.17 -8.24
C VAL A 69 -11.86 1.95 -8.70
N ASP A 70 -12.59 2.08 -9.80
CA ASP A 70 -13.36 0.97 -10.35
C ASP A 70 -12.48 -0.18 -10.83
N GLU A 71 -11.37 0.13 -11.52
CA GLU A 71 -10.41 -0.89 -11.95
C GLU A 71 -9.70 -1.49 -10.73
N TYR A 72 -9.38 -0.69 -9.72
CA TYR A 72 -8.82 -1.17 -8.46
C TYR A 72 -9.72 -2.23 -7.81
N HIS A 73 -11.01 -1.91 -7.57
CA HIS A 73 -11.95 -2.83 -6.95
C HIS A 73 -12.23 -4.06 -7.81
N LYS A 74 -12.27 -3.92 -9.13
CA LYS A 74 -12.39 -5.06 -10.06
C LYS A 74 -11.19 -6.01 -9.90
N ARG A 75 -9.98 -5.47 -9.85
CA ARG A 75 -8.74 -6.25 -9.74
C ARG A 75 -8.58 -6.89 -8.38
N LEU A 76 -8.97 -6.19 -7.31
CA LEU A 76 -9.06 -6.75 -5.96
C LEU A 76 -10.00 -7.97 -5.90
N ARG A 77 -11.17 -7.88 -6.55
CA ARG A 77 -12.13 -9.00 -6.59
C ARG A 77 -11.53 -10.22 -7.29
N ILE A 78 -10.95 -10.03 -8.47
CA ILE A 78 -10.30 -11.10 -9.23
C ILE A 78 -9.14 -11.71 -8.43
N PHE A 79 -8.34 -10.86 -7.79
CA PHE A 79 -7.26 -11.29 -6.91
C PHE A 79 -7.77 -12.16 -5.76
N SER A 80 -8.82 -11.72 -5.07
CA SER A 80 -9.43 -12.48 -3.97
C SER A 80 -9.92 -13.85 -4.43
N ASP A 81 -10.64 -13.91 -5.56
CA ASP A 81 -11.11 -15.17 -6.16
C ASP A 81 -9.94 -16.12 -6.49
N ASN A 82 -8.84 -15.57 -7.01
CA ASN A 82 -7.64 -16.34 -7.34
C ASN A 82 -6.90 -16.85 -6.10
N VAL A 83 -6.87 -16.08 -5.00
CA VAL A 83 -6.30 -16.53 -3.73
C VAL A 83 -7.14 -17.66 -3.14
N ASP A 84 -8.47 -17.54 -3.14
CA ASP A 84 -9.38 -18.60 -2.69
C ASP A 84 -9.23 -19.88 -3.52
N TYR A 85 -8.99 -19.75 -4.83
CA TYR A 85 -8.65 -20.88 -5.69
C TYR A 85 -7.32 -21.55 -5.28
N ILE A 86 -6.29 -20.76 -5.00
CA ILE A 86 -4.97 -21.26 -4.57
C ILE A 86 -5.09 -22.01 -3.23
N GLU A 87 -5.76 -21.40 -2.25
CA GLU A 87 -5.94 -21.98 -0.92
C GLU A 87 -6.69 -23.31 -1.00
N ARG A 88 -7.83 -23.36 -1.72
CA ARG A 88 -8.60 -24.60 -1.92
C ARG A 88 -7.79 -25.67 -2.66
N THR A 89 -7.08 -25.29 -3.72
CA THR A 89 -6.29 -26.25 -4.53
C THR A 89 -5.14 -26.85 -3.74
N ASN A 90 -4.42 -26.03 -2.96
CA ASN A 90 -3.32 -26.51 -2.14
C ASN A 90 -3.78 -27.32 -0.93
N ALA A 91 -4.94 -26.97 -0.34
CA ALA A 91 -5.55 -27.72 0.75
C ALA A 91 -6.03 -29.11 0.32
N ALA A 92 -6.47 -29.26 -0.94
CA ALA A 92 -6.89 -30.56 -1.50
C ALA A 92 -5.76 -31.59 -1.61
N GLY A 93 -4.49 -31.21 -1.41
CA GLY A 93 -3.37 -32.16 -1.34
C GLY A 93 -3.03 -32.86 -2.65
N GLY A 94 -3.48 -32.33 -3.79
CA GLY A 94 -3.20 -32.90 -5.11
C GLY A 94 -1.70 -32.85 -5.50
N PRO A 95 -1.33 -33.50 -6.61
CA PRO A 95 0.06 -33.60 -7.08
C PRO A 95 0.64 -32.26 -7.56
N THR A 96 -0.20 -31.24 -7.75
CA THR A 96 0.19 -29.92 -8.23
C THR A 96 -0.01 -28.88 -7.14
N ARG A 97 0.99 -28.02 -6.95
CA ARG A 97 0.92 -26.83 -6.10
C ARG A 97 0.80 -25.59 -6.97
N VAL A 98 -0.11 -24.70 -6.60
CA VAL A 98 -0.28 -23.38 -7.24
C VAL A 98 0.15 -22.29 -6.27
N LYS A 99 0.71 -21.20 -6.79
CA LYS A 99 1.20 -20.06 -5.99
C LYS A 99 0.66 -18.76 -6.57
N LEU A 100 0.46 -17.78 -5.69
CA LEU A 100 0.22 -16.40 -6.04
C LEU A 100 1.39 -15.85 -6.88
N ASN A 101 1.08 -15.28 -8.04
CA ASN A 101 2.08 -14.82 -9.01
C ASN A 101 1.67 -13.45 -9.59
N LYS A 102 2.48 -12.89 -10.51
CA LYS A 102 2.26 -11.57 -11.12
C LYS A 102 0.99 -11.43 -11.99
N TYR A 103 0.25 -12.52 -12.17
CA TYR A 103 -1.00 -12.60 -12.94
C TYR A 103 -2.22 -12.84 -12.05
N ALA A 104 -2.07 -12.76 -10.72
CA ALA A 104 -3.15 -13.00 -9.78
C ALA A 104 -4.31 -12.01 -9.89
N ASP A 105 -4.13 -10.86 -10.56
CA ASP A 105 -5.16 -9.87 -10.86
C ASP A 105 -5.91 -10.11 -12.18
N LEU A 106 -5.61 -11.19 -12.89
CA LEU A 106 -6.19 -11.51 -14.19
C LEU A 106 -7.17 -12.69 -14.09
N THR A 107 -8.25 -12.60 -14.86
CA THR A 107 -9.08 -13.76 -15.17
C THR A 107 -8.38 -14.68 -16.17
N LEU A 108 -8.81 -15.94 -16.26
CA LEU A 108 -8.28 -16.87 -17.27
C LEU A 108 -8.47 -16.35 -18.71
N GLY A 109 -9.57 -15.65 -18.97
CA GLY A 109 -9.85 -15.04 -20.27
C GLY A 109 -8.86 -13.93 -20.60
N GLU A 110 -8.61 -13.01 -19.66
CA GLU A 110 -7.62 -11.94 -19.81
C GLU A 110 -6.21 -12.50 -19.95
N PHE A 111 -5.85 -13.51 -19.14
CA PHE A 111 -4.55 -14.17 -19.23
C PHE A 111 -4.30 -14.79 -20.60
N LYS A 112 -5.31 -15.44 -21.20
CA LYS A 112 -5.24 -16.01 -22.56
C LYS A 112 -5.19 -14.92 -23.63
N ALA A 113 -6.01 -13.88 -23.49
CA ALA A 113 -6.07 -12.77 -24.43
C ALA A 113 -4.76 -11.97 -24.51
N ALA A 114 -4.01 -11.91 -23.42
CA ALA A 114 -2.69 -11.29 -23.37
C ALA A 114 -1.60 -12.03 -24.18
N ASN A 115 -1.94 -13.15 -24.85
CA ASN A 115 -1.03 -13.92 -25.71
C ASN A 115 0.31 -14.27 -25.01
N PHE A 116 0.24 -14.59 -23.71
CA PHE A 116 1.37 -15.18 -22.98
C PHE A 116 1.68 -16.56 -23.58
N ARG A 117 2.47 -16.56 -24.65
CA ARG A 117 2.93 -17.79 -25.30
C ARG A 117 3.86 -18.49 -24.33
N MET A 118 3.44 -19.65 -23.83
CA MET A 118 4.33 -20.64 -23.24
C MET A 118 5.48 -20.89 -24.24
N PRO A 119 6.74 -20.79 -23.83
CA PRO A 119 7.86 -21.17 -24.69
C PRO A 119 7.64 -22.60 -25.20
N ASP A 120 7.79 -22.84 -26.50
CA ASP A 120 7.68 -24.18 -27.07
C ASP A 120 8.76 -25.09 -26.46
N HIS A 121 8.37 -25.97 -25.54
CA HIS A 121 9.28 -26.89 -24.85
C HIS A 121 9.85 -27.99 -25.78
N ARG A 122 9.51 -27.98 -27.09
CA ARG A 122 9.94 -28.99 -28.07
C ARG A 122 11.33 -28.77 -28.69
N ARG A 123 12.22 -27.97 -28.09
CA ARG A 123 13.57 -27.70 -28.65
C ARG A 123 14.75 -28.35 -27.92
N HIS A 124 14.54 -29.29 -26.99
CA HIS A 124 15.65 -29.92 -26.24
C HIS A 124 15.81 -31.44 -26.45
N LYS A 125 15.39 -31.99 -27.60
CA LYS A 125 15.69 -33.40 -27.96
C LYS A 125 16.23 -33.57 -29.39
N GLN A 126 17.13 -32.71 -29.84
CA GLN A 126 17.96 -32.97 -31.03
C GLN A 126 19.33 -32.33 -30.84
N ALA A 127 20.26 -33.07 -30.24
CA ALA A 127 21.70 -33.02 -30.45
C ALA A 127 22.32 -34.29 -29.82
#